data_AF-A0A494XA95-F1
#
_entry.id   AF-A0A494XA95-F1
#
_cell.length_a   1.000
_cell.length_b   1.000
_cell.length_c   1.000
_cell.angle_alpha   90.00
_cell.angle_beta   90.00
_cell.angle_gamma   90.00
#
_symmetry.space_group_name_H-M   'P 1'
#
loop_
_entity.id
_entity.type
_entity.pdbx_description
1 polymer ?
#
loop_
_entity_poly.entity_id
_entity_poly.type
_entity_poly.pdbx_seq_one_letter_code
_entity_poly.pdbx_strand_id
1 'polypeptide(L)'
;MEPLFDETKLEPIRAWALANVRRFQPNGFGRQFASLHLFTNVPAEVWKIKLSIIERFGLRNTPPEPLYRDLCSLITRGGAVHMHRDPNQGGLIHTRFNVMISKPQAGGQPIIDNEILDVPEGGIYRVDAGLKLHGTTAVLGDRPRIILSFGFLCSA
;
A
#
# COMPACT_ATOMS: atom_id res chain seq x y z
N MET A 1 -8.86 14.31 -0.62
CA MET A 1 -7.71 14.08 0.28
C MET A 1 -6.52 14.80 -0.31
N GLU A 2 -5.73 15.53 0.48
CA GLU A 2 -4.54 16.22 -0.04
C GLU A 2 -3.32 15.29 -0.07
N PRO A 3 -2.41 15.44 -1.07
CA PRO A 3 -1.18 14.67 -1.12
C PRO A 3 -0.27 15.03 0.06
N LEU A 4 0.26 14.03 0.75
CA LEU A 4 1.21 14.21 1.85
C LEU A 4 2.67 14.17 1.36
N PHE A 5 2.91 13.54 0.22
CA PHE A 5 4.22 13.36 -0.37
C PHE A 5 4.23 13.89 -1.78
N ASP A 6 5.32 14.54 -2.15
CA ASP A 6 5.54 15.16 -3.44
C ASP A 6 6.28 14.23 -4.41
N GLU A 7 6.31 14.61 -5.68
CA GLU A 7 6.88 13.80 -6.76
C GLU A 7 8.35 13.44 -6.53
N THR A 8 9.10 14.29 -5.83
CA THR A 8 10.52 14.03 -5.48
C THR A 8 10.69 12.78 -4.62
N LYS A 9 9.69 12.44 -3.79
CA LYS A 9 9.63 11.20 -3.01
C LYS A 9 9.04 10.04 -3.80
N LEU A 10 8.07 10.29 -4.69
CA LEU A 10 7.34 9.24 -5.37
C LEU A 10 8.14 8.63 -6.54
N GLU A 11 8.83 9.45 -7.31
CA GLU A 11 9.45 9.01 -8.56
C GLU A 11 10.53 7.93 -8.37
N PRO A 12 11.47 8.03 -7.41
CA PRO A 12 12.44 6.95 -7.18
C PRO A 12 11.79 5.60 -6.86
N ILE A 13 10.66 5.64 -6.14
CA ILE A 13 9.90 4.46 -5.73
C ILE A 13 9.15 3.86 -6.92
N ARG A 14 8.53 4.72 -7.74
CA ARG A 14 7.83 4.33 -8.97
C ARG A 14 8.81 3.69 -9.95
N ALA A 15 9.93 4.33 -10.22
CA ALA A 15 10.99 3.82 -11.10
C ALA A 15 11.53 2.47 -10.61
N TRP A 16 11.82 2.36 -9.30
CA TRP A 16 12.27 1.10 -8.70
C TRP A 16 11.24 -0.01 -8.85
N ALA A 17 9.95 0.26 -8.56
CA ALA A 17 8.89 -0.74 -8.64
C ALA A 17 8.72 -1.25 -10.07
N LEU A 18 8.72 -0.36 -11.06
CA LEU A 18 8.63 -0.72 -12.48
C LEU A 18 9.85 -1.53 -12.94
N ALA A 19 11.06 -1.14 -12.54
CA ALA A 19 12.29 -1.86 -12.89
C ALA A 19 12.37 -3.25 -12.24
N ASN A 20 11.73 -3.46 -11.08
CA ASN A 20 11.80 -4.71 -10.33
C ASN A 20 10.52 -5.56 -10.43
N VAL A 21 9.51 -5.14 -11.20
CA VAL A 21 8.20 -5.82 -11.24
C VAL A 21 8.28 -7.31 -11.59
N ARG A 22 9.24 -7.72 -12.42
CA ARG A 22 9.47 -9.14 -12.77
C ARG A 22 9.97 -9.99 -11.60
N ARG A 23 10.49 -9.36 -10.54
CA ARG A 23 10.95 -10.00 -9.30
C ARG A 23 9.87 -9.96 -8.20
N PHE A 24 8.75 -9.28 -8.44
CA PHE A 24 7.65 -9.24 -7.48
C PHE A 24 6.90 -10.57 -7.51
N GLN A 25 6.36 -10.96 -6.36
CA GLN A 25 5.57 -12.19 -6.23
C GLN A 25 4.18 -11.95 -6.86
N PRO A 26 3.73 -12.80 -7.80
CA PRO A 26 2.37 -12.73 -8.30
C PRO A 26 1.39 -13.10 -7.19
N ASN A 27 0.26 -12.39 -7.13
CA ASN A 27 -0.76 -12.63 -6.13
C ASN A 27 -2.15 -12.41 -6.72
N GLY A 28 -2.47 -13.03 -7.85
CA GLY A 28 -3.74 -12.89 -8.56
C GLY A 28 -3.62 -12.18 -9.92
N PHE A 29 -4.72 -12.15 -10.67
CA PHE A 29 -4.74 -11.56 -12.01
C PHE A 29 -4.29 -10.09 -12.00
N GLY A 30 -3.26 -9.78 -12.77
CA GLY A 30 -2.67 -8.43 -12.86
C GLY A 30 -2.11 -7.90 -11.54
N ARG A 31 -1.88 -8.75 -10.53
CA ARG A 31 -1.45 -8.33 -9.17
C ARG A 31 -0.10 -8.91 -8.82
N GLN A 32 0.80 -8.03 -8.40
CA GLN A 32 2.13 -8.38 -7.94
C GLN A 32 2.49 -7.59 -6.69
N PHE A 33 3.34 -8.14 -5.83
CA PHE A 33 3.87 -7.40 -4.70
C PHE A 33 5.31 -7.79 -4.36
N ALA A 34 6.06 -6.86 -3.77
CA ALA A 34 7.35 -7.10 -3.15
C ALA A 34 7.24 -6.91 -1.65
N SER A 35 7.70 -7.90 -0.89
CA SER A 35 8.04 -7.71 0.52
C SER A 35 9.34 -6.92 0.61
N LEU A 36 9.27 -5.67 1.06
CA LEU A 36 10.37 -4.70 0.92
C LEU A 36 11.66 -5.16 1.60
N HIS A 37 11.55 -5.90 2.71
CA HIS A 37 12.70 -6.46 3.43
C HIS A 37 13.50 -7.52 2.65
N LEU A 38 12.98 -8.04 1.54
CA LEU A 38 13.66 -9.01 0.68
C LEU A 38 14.50 -8.35 -0.42
N PHE A 39 14.48 -7.02 -0.51
CA PHE A 39 15.20 -6.26 -1.53
C PHE A 39 16.28 -5.40 -0.88
N THR A 40 17.51 -5.51 -1.36
CA THR A 40 18.66 -4.74 -0.85
C THR A 40 18.77 -3.35 -1.47
N ASN A 41 18.02 -3.08 -2.55
CA ASN A 41 18.08 -1.85 -3.33
C ASN A 41 16.77 -1.04 -3.26
N VAL A 42 16.00 -1.18 -2.17
CA VAL A 42 14.79 -0.37 -1.95
C VAL A 42 15.19 1.10 -1.81
N PRO A 43 14.54 2.04 -2.53
CA PRO A 43 14.86 3.47 -2.43
C PRO A 43 14.70 4.00 -1.00
N ALA A 44 15.60 4.89 -0.59
CA ALA A 44 15.58 5.48 0.76
C ALA A 44 14.26 6.23 1.05
N GLU A 45 13.61 6.74 0.00
CA GLU A 45 12.34 7.46 0.03
C GLU A 45 11.21 6.61 0.64
N VAL A 46 11.22 5.30 0.46
CA VAL A 46 10.26 4.37 1.10
C VAL A 46 10.34 4.49 2.62
N TRP A 47 11.55 4.51 3.17
CA TRP A 47 11.78 4.57 4.62
C TRP A 47 11.53 5.97 5.17
N LYS A 48 11.83 7.02 4.40
CA LYS A 48 11.46 8.42 4.75
C LYS A 48 9.93 8.58 4.83
N ILE A 49 9.19 7.97 3.90
CA ILE A 49 7.72 7.93 3.93
C ILE A 49 7.24 7.16 5.17
N LYS A 50 7.77 5.95 5.43
CA LYS A 50 7.40 5.16 6.61
C LYS A 50 7.63 5.93 7.92
N LEU A 51 8.79 6.57 8.07
CA LEU A 51 9.09 7.41 9.23
C LEU A 51 8.08 8.56 9.36
N SER A 52 7.76 9.25 8.26
CA SER A 52 6.74 10.32 8.28
C SER A 52 5.38 9.81 8.76
N ILE A 53 5.00 8.58 8.40
CA ILE A 53 3.77 7.92 8.87
C ILE A 53 3.87 7.57 10.36
N ILE A 54 4.99 6.97 10.79
CA ILE A 54 5.21 6.63 12.20
C ILE A 54 5.07 7.87 13.09
N GLU A 55 5.69 8.97 12.69
CA GLU A 55 5.62 10.24 13.42
C GLU A 55 4.22 10.84 13.41
N ARG A 56 3.58 10.90 12.23
CA ARG A 56 2.25 11.53 12.07
C ARG A 56 1.15 10.80 12.84
N PHE A 57 1.24 9.48 12.94
CA PHE A 57 0.20 8.64 13.55
C PHE A 57 0.61 8.06 14.92
N GLY A 58 1.74 8.48 15.47
CA GLY A 58 2.19 8.05 16.81
C GLY A 58 2.52 6.57 16.92
N LEU A 59 3.09 5.96 15.87
CA LEU A 59 3.28 4.50 15.78
C LEU A 59 4.63 4.01 16.33
N ARG A 60 5.40 4.85 17.02
CA ARG A 60 6.78 4.52 17.45
C ARG A 60 6.87 3.25 18.29
N ASN A 61 5.85 2.98 19.11
CA ASN A 61 5.78 1.81 19.97
C ASN A 61 4.81 0.74 19.46
N THR A 62 4.34 0.87 18.21
CA THR A 62 3.41 -0.07 17.61
C THR A 62 4.18 -1.21 16.95
N PRO A 63 3.92 -2.48 17.32
CA PRO A 63 4.60 -3.60 16.70
C PRO A 63 4.35 -3.64 15.19
N PRO A 64 5.35 -4.03 14.38
CA PRO A 64 5.13 -4.27 12.96
C PRO A 64 4.24 -5.49 12.78
N GLU A 65 3.43 -5.47 11.73
CA GLU A 65 2.67 -6.65 11.32
C GLU A 65 3.64 -7.77 10.86
N PRO A 66 3.52 -9.01 11.37
CA PRO A 66 4.59 -10.00 11.26
C PRO A 66 4.66 -10.74 9.91
N LEU A 67 3.54 -10.92 9.22
CA LEU A 67 3.40 -11.76 8.04
C LEU A 67 3.85 -11.04 6.77
N TYR A 68 3.24 -9.89 6.48
CA TYR A 68 3.49 -9.12 5.27
C TYR A 68 4.41 -7.93 5.52
N ARG A 69 4.45 -7.40 6.75
CA ARG A 69 5.29 -6.27 7.15
C ARG A 69 5.05 -5.06 6.24
N ASP A 70 6.08 -4.63 5.51
CA ASP A 70 6.02 -3.54 4.54
C ASP A 70 6.07 -4.10 3.11
N LEU A 71 5.12 -3.69 2.28
CA LEU A 71 4.98 -4.14 0.91
C LEU A 71 5.01 -2.97 -0.09
N CYS A 72 5.51 -3.25 -1.29
CA CYS A 72 5.17 -2.48 -2.49
C CYS A 72 4.26 -3.34 -3.38
N SER A 73 3.03 -2.88 -3.64
CA SER A 73 2.07 -3.57 -4.50
C SER A 73 1.97 -2.86 -5.84
N LEU A 74 1.95 -3.63 -6.92
CA LEU A 74 1.72 -3.17 -8.28
C LEU A 74 0.53 -3.94 -8.87
N ILE A 75 -0.43 -3.19 -9.43
CA ILE A 75 -1.61 -3.75 -10.09
C ILE A 75 -1.72 -3.19 -11.51
N THR A 76 -1.74 -4.07 -12.50
CA THR A 76 -1.89 -3.75 -13.92
C THR A 76 -3.35 -3.83 -14.36
N ARG A 77 -3.62 -3.44 -15.61
CA ARG A 77 -4.94 -3.42 -16.25
C ARG A 77 -5.77 -4.67 -15.92
N GLY A 78 -7.01 -4.44 -15.47
CA GLY A 78 -7.97 -5.48 -15.11
C GLY A 78 -7.72 -6.15 -13.76
N GLY A 79 -6.56 -5.95 -13.14
CA GLY A 79 -6.28 -6.43 -11.79
C GLY A 79 -7.02 -5.65 -10.72
N ALA A 80 -7.40 -6.33 -9.64
CA ALA A 80 -8.10 -5.75 -8.49
C ALA A 80 -7.80 -6.53 -7.20
N VAL A 81 -7.73 -5.83 -6.07
CA VAL A 81 -7.75 -6.50 -4.76
C VAL A 81 -9.20 -6.89 -4.45
N HIS A 82 -9.46 -8.19 -4.30
CA HIS A 82 -10.78 -8.68 -3.93
C HIS A 82 -11.18 -8.19 -2.54
N MET A 83 -12.47 -8.07 -2.26
CA MET A 83 -12.95 -7.66 -0.94
C MET A 83 -12.60 -8.72 0.11
N HIS A 84 -11.88 -8.33 1.17
CA HIS A 84 -11.47 -9.23 2.25
C HIS A 84 -11.28 -8.47 3.57
N ARG A 85 -11.01 -9.23 4.62
CA ARG A 85 -10.45 -8.75 5.90
C ARG A 85 -9.14 -9.49 6.14
N ASP A 86 -8.17 -8.80 6.72
CA ASP A 86 -6.93 -9.41 7.15
C ASP A 86 -7.14 -10.08 8.54
N PRO A 87 -6.40 -11.14 8.90
CA PRO A 87 -6.52 -11.74 10.22
C PRO A 87 -5.88 -10.85 11.30
N ASN A 88 -6.56 -10.69 12.45
CA ASN A 88 -5.98 -10.05 13.63
C ASN A 88 -4.95 -10.95 14.33
N GLN A 89 -4.04 -10.33 15.09
CA GLN A 89 -3.05 -11.03 15.90
C GLN A 89 -3.42 -10.91 17.38
N GLY A 90 -4.10 -11.93 17.91
CA GLY A 90 -4.63 -11.89 19.27
C GLY A 90 -5.59 -10.71 19.47
N GLY A 91 -5.34 -9.89 20.48
CA GLY A 91 -6.13 -8.68 20.75
C GLY A 91 -5.75 -7.46 19.89
N LEU A 92 -4.77 -7.58 18.99
CA LEU A 92 -4.29 -6.46 18.16
C LEU A 92 -4.88 -6.51 16.75
N ILE A 93 -5.18 -5.32 16.23
CA ILE A 93 -5.78 -5.12 14.92
C ILE A 93 -4.69 -5.03 13.85
N HIS A 94 -4.80 -5.86 12.82
CA HIS A 94 -4.01 -5.69 11.61
C HIS A 94 -4.40 -4.37 10.95
N THR A 95 -3.46 -3.42 10.91
CA THR A 95 -3.67 -2.08 10.37
C THR A 95 -2.65 -1.78 9.29
N ARG A 96 -3.10 -1.23 8.15
CA ARG A 96 -2.24 -0.84 7.04
C ARG A 96 -2.34 0.65 6.77
N PHE A 97 -1.19 1.30 6.65
CA PHE A 97 -1.06 2.65 6.12
C PHE A 97 -0.56 2.56 4.69
N ASN A 98 -1.38 3.03 3.75
CA ASN A 98 -1.16 2.88 2.33
C ASN A 98 -0.90 4.23 1.69
N VAL A 99 0.14 4.32 0.86
CA VAL A 99 0.49 5.54 0.11
C VAL A 99 0.36 5.28 -1.38
N MET A 100 -0.37 6.15 -2.07
CA MET A 100 -0.54 6.09 -3.53
C MET A 100 0.71 6.60 -4.24
N ILE A 101 1.54 5.69 -4.78
CA ILE A 101 2.76 6.04 -5.50
C ILE A 101 2.49 6.29 -6.99
N SER A 102 1.61 5.49 -7.57
CA SER A 102 1.12 5.64 -8.94
C SER A 102 -0.38 5.44 -8.95
N LYS A 103 -1.14 6.48 -9.28
CA LYS A 103 -2.58 6.44 -9.52
C LYS A 103 -2.80 6.05 -10.99
N PRO A 104 -3.61 5.01 -11.26
CA PRO A 104 -3.91 4.62 -12.64
C PRO A 104 -4.75 5.69 -13.34
N GLN A 105 -4.87 5.59 -14.67
CA GLN A 105 -5.69 6.52 -15.48
C GLN A 105 -7.17 6.50 -15.06
N ALA A 106 -7.70 5.32 -14.75
CA ALA A 106 -9.01 5.13 -14.15
C ALA A 106 -9.03 3.86 -13.30
N GLY A 107 -10.03 3.73 -12.43
CA GLY A 107 -10.14 2.59 -11.54
C GLY A 107 -9.02 2.54 -10.48
N GLY A 108 -8.78 1.35 -9.91
CA GLY A 108 -7.77 1.14 -8.88
C GLY A 108 -7.97 1.93 -7.56
N GLN A 109 -9.14 2.52 -7.34
CA GLN A 109 -9.44 3.19 -6.09
C GLN A 109 -9.59 2.16 -4.96
N PRO A 110 -9.06 2.44 -3.75
CA PRO A 110 -9.33 1.62 -2.58
C PRO A 110 -10.81 1.68 -2.20
N ILE A 111 -11.32 0.54 -1.74
CA ILE A 111 -12.66 0.36 -1.22
C ILE A 111 -12.53 -0.03 0.26
N ILE A 112 -13.22 0.65 1.16
CA ILE A 112 -13.28 0.33 2.60
C ILE A 112 -14.74 0.43 3.05
N ASP A 113 -15.28 -0.67 3.60
CA ASP A 113 -16.70 -0.78 4.01
C ASP A 113 -17.69 -0.27 2.94
N ASN A 114 -17.44 -0.65 1.68
CA ASN A 114 -18.18 -0.24 0.47
C ASN A 114 -18.03 1.22 0.03
N GLU A 115 -17.21 2.01 0.71
CA GLU A 115 -16.88 3.37 0.27
C GLU A 115 -15.67 3.36 -0.65
N ILE A 116 -15.81 4.00 -1.81
CA ILE A 116 -14.70 4.22 -2.75
C ILE A 116 -13.98 5.50 -2.34
N LEU A 117 -12.69 5.38 -2.02
CA LEU A 117 -11.90 6.54 -1.62
C LEU A 117 -11.14 7.14 -2.81
N ASP A 118 -11.25 8.45 -3.00
CA ASP A 118 -10.40 9.18 -3.94
C ASP A 118 -9.10 9.61 -3.26
N VAL A 119 -8.03 8.85 -3.56
CA VAL A 119 -6.69 9.08 -3.03
C VAL A 119 -5.80 9.60 -4.19
N PRO A 120 -5.26 10.83 -4.11
CA PRO A 120 -4.33 11.32 -5.12
C PRO A 120 -2.96 10.63 -4.98
N GLU A 121 -2.09 10.77 -5.98
CA GLU A 121 -0.67 10.40 -5.84
C GLU A 121 -0.05 11.17 -4.66
N GLY A 122 0.77 10.50 -3.86
CA GLY A 122 1.29 11.03 -2.60
C GLY A 122 0.29 11.09 -1.45
N GLY A 123 -0.99 10.80 -1.72
CA GLY A 123 -2.03 10.66 -0.70
C GLY A 123 -1.84 9.38 0.13
N ILE A 124 -2.30 9.44 1.38
CA ILE A 124 -2.27 8.33 2.33
C ILE A 124 -3.68 7.96 2.77
N TYR A 125 -3.93 6.65 2.93
CA TYR A 125 -5.12 6.16 3.61
C TYR A 125 -4.77 5.04 4.60
N ARG A 126 -5.45 5.05 5.75
CA ARG A 126 -5.39 3.99 6.76
C ARG A 126 -6.52 3.00 6.52
N VAL A 127 -6.26 1.73 6.73
CA VAL A 127 -7.28 0.69 6.84
C VAL A 127 -7.00 -0.16 8.07
N ASP A 128 -7.98 -0.26 8.97
CA ASP A 128 -7.99 -1.24 10.05
C ASP A 128 -8.40 -2.59 9.45
N ALA A 129 -7.50 -3.17 8.67
CA ALA A 129 -7.72 -4.31 7.76
C ALA A 129 -8.33 -5.53 8.46
N GLY A 130 -8.06 -5.69 9.76
CA GLY A 130 -8.66 -6.70 10.62
C GLY A 130 -10.15 -6.56 10.89
N LEU A 131 -10.66 -5.33 10.86
CA LEU A 131 -12.05 -5.00 11.18
C LEU A 131 -12.86 -4.65 9.92
N LYS A 132 -12.20 -4.04 8.94
CA LYS A 132 -12.82 -3.37 7.81
C LYS A 132 -12.77 -4.24 6.55
N LEU A 133 -13.92 -4.40 5.90
CA LEU A 133 -13.98 -5.09 4.61
C LEU A 133 -13.34 -4.17 3.57
N HIS A 134 -12.30 -4.62 2.88
CA HIS A 134 -11.54 -3.74 2.00
C HIS A 134 -11.03 -4.44 0.73
N GLY A 135 -10.79 -3.64 -0.31
CA GLY A 135 -10.35 -4.09 -1.62
C GLY A 135 -10.01 -2.91 -2.53
N THR A 136 -10.03 -3.11 -3.84
CA THR A 136 -9.90 -2.03 -4.81
C THR A 136 -10.85 -2.24 -5.98
N THR A 137 -11.25 -1.15 -6.64
CA THR A 137 -11.81 -1.25 -7.99
C THR A 137 -10.73 -1.80 -8.96
N ALA A 138 -11.15 -2.34 -10.09
CA ALA A 138 -10.22 -2.82 -11.12
C ALA A 138 -9.43 -1.67 -11.73
N VAL A 139 -8.14 -1.87 -12.01
CA VAL A 139 -7.32 -0.88 -12.72
C VAL A 139 -7.75 -0.80 -14.18
N LEU A 140 -8.03 0.41 -14.65
CA LEU A 140 -8.38 0.70 -16.04
C LEU A 140 -7.29 1.57 -16.68
N GLY A 141 -6.90 1.23 -17.91
CA GLY A 141 -5.77 1.84 -18.61
C GLY A 141 -4.47 1.06 -18.47
N ASP A 142 -3.37 1.65 -18.95
CA ASP A 142 -2.02 1.04 -18.98
C ASP A 142 -1.12 1.49 -17.85
N ARG A 143 -1.43 2.64 -17.22
CA ARG A 143 -0.67 3.10 -16.05
C ARG A 143 -1.01 2.18 -14.87
N PRO A 144 -0.03 1.46 -14.30
CA PRO A 144 -0.29 0.58 -13.17
C PRO A 144 -0.58 1.39 -11.91
N ARG A 145 -1.39 0.81 -11.03
CA ARG A 145 -1.53 1.27 -9.66
C ARG A 145 -0.35 0.78 -8.84
N ILE A 146 0.34 1.67 -8.14
CA ILE A 146 1.46 1.32 -7.25
C ILE A 146 1.18 1.88 -5.85
N ILE A 147 1.24 1.02 -4.84
CA ILE A 147 1.03 1.36 -3.43
C ILE A 147 2.22 0.91 -2.59
N LEU A 148 2.67 1.76 -1.67
CA LEU A 148 3.39 1.29 -0.49
C LEU A 148 2.38 0.99 0.61
N SER A 149 2.47 -0.18 1.22
CA SER A 149 1.60 -0.61 2.30
C SER A 149 2.45 -0.99 3.52
N PHE A 150 2.33 -0.22 4.60
CA PHE A 150 3.06 -0.44 5.84
C PHE A 150 2.13 -1.06 6.89
N GLY A 151 2.47 -2.27 7.34
CA GLY A 151 1.67 -3.04 8.29
C GLY A 151 2.10 -2.83 9.74
N PHE A 152 1.12 -2.60 10.60
CA PHE A 152 1.28 -2.45 12.05
C PHE A 152 0.18 -3.23 12.79
N LEU A 153 0.48 -3.64 14.03
CA LEU A 153 -0.50 -4.22 14.95
C LEU A 153 -0.96 -3.15 15.95
N CYS A 154 -2.09 -2.51 15.65
CA CYS A 154 -2.64 -1.43 16.47
C CYS A 154 -3.59 -1.97 17.55
N SER A 155 -3.72 -1.25 18.68
CA SER A 155 -4.82 -1.50 19.61
C SER A 155 -6.14 -1.03 19.02
N ALA A 156 -7.25 -1.61 19.50
CA ALA A 156 -8.60 -1.11 19.26
C ALA A 156 -8.82 0.29 19.86
#